data_AF-K0KTU1-F1
#
_entry.id   AF-K0KTU1-F1
#
_cell.length_a   1.000
_cell.length_b   1.000
_cell.length_c   1.000
_cell.angle_alpha   90.00
_cell.angle_beta   90.00
_cell.angle_gamma   90.00
#
_symmetry.space_group_name_H-M   'P 1'
#
loop_
_entity.id
_entity.type
_entity.pdbx_description
1 polymer ?
#
loop_
_entity_poly.entity_id
_entity_poly.type
_entity_poly.pdbx_seq_one_letter_code
_entity_poly.pdbx_strand_id
1 'polypeptide(L)'
;MIQLNQLNTRDILLLAQLSEQHGIDNYKQVHEELYDHPVWKLSHNRLNKNELLLNPNDTQSLIDQLIEKHEDLPIVEICEYYYDVRLKELESEIQENKELFHLVKSEV
;
A
#
# COMPACT_ATOMS: atom_id res chain seq x y z
N MET A 1 -9.54 3.66 -13.98
CA MET A 1 -9.52 2.39 -13.23
C MET A 1 -8.13 2.25 -12.66
N ILE A 2 -8.03 2.13 -11.35
CA ILE A 2 -6.74 1.97 -10.64
C ILE A 2 -6.38 0.48 -10.68
N GLN A 3 -5.10 0.15 -10.84
CA GLN A 3 -4.59 -1.22 -10.92
C GLN A 3 -3.63 -1.51 -9.76
N LEU A 4 -3.59 -2.76 -9.29
CA LEU A 4 -2.79 -3.15 -8.13
C LEU A 4 -1.29 -2.89 -8.36
N ASN A 5 -0.80 -3.08 -9.59
CA ASN A 5 0.59 -2.83 -9.96
C ASN A 5 0.99 -1.34 -10.01
N GLN A 6 0.03 -0.42 -9.88
CA GLN A 6 0.27 1.01 -9.75
C GLN A 6 0.46 1.44 -8.31
N LEU A 7 0.10 0.59 -7.35
CA LEU A 7 0.23 0.85 -5.93
C LEU A 7 1.65 0.50 -5.45
N ASN A 8 2.16 1.31 -4.52
CA ASN A 8 3.39 0.96 -3.80
C ASN A 8 3.10 -0.11 -2.73
N THR A 9 4.16 -0.76 -2.25
CA THR A 9 4.10 -1.81 -1.22
C THR A 9 3.31 -1.39 0.02
N ARG A 10 3.44 -0.14 0.46
CA ARG A 10 2.73 0.39 1.64
C ARG A 10 1.22 0.45 1.42
N ASP A 11 0.79 0.89 0.24
CA ASP A 11 -0.63 0.99 -0.09
C ASP A 11 -1.25 -0.39 -0.32
N ILE A 12 -0.50 -1.33 -0.89
CA ILE A 12 -0.93 -2.73 -1.02
C ILE A 12 -1.06 -3.40 0.36
N LEU A 13 -0.08 -3.19 1.25
CA LEU A 13 -0.14 -3.68 2.63
C LEU A 13 -1.36 -3.14 3.37
N LEU A 14 -1.65 -1.84 3.24
CA LEU A 14 -2.83 -1.22 3.84
C LEU A 14 -4.13 -1.84 3.32
N LEU A 15 -4.24 -2.05 2.00
CA LEU A 15 -5.39 -2.72 1.40
C LEU A 15 -5.56 -4.13 2.00
N ALA A 16 -4.49 -4.91 2.07
CA ALA A 16 -4.51 -6.26 2.62
C ALA A 16 -4.97 -6.28 4.09
N GLN A 17 -4.44 -5.38 4.92
CA GLN A 17 -4.81 -5.25 6.34
C GLN A 17 -6.29 -4.91 6.53
N LEU A 18 -6.81 -3.95 5.76
CA LEU A 18 -8.22 -3.57 5.85
C LEU A 18 -9.12 -4.70 5.35
N SER A 19 -8.72 -5.42 4.30
CA SER A 19 -9.41 -6.61 3.82
C SER A 19 -9.41 -7.76 4.83
N GLU A 20 -8.32 -7.94 5.58
CA GLU A 20 -8.25 -8.91 6.68
C GLU A 20 -9.20 -8.53 7.83
N GLN A 21 -9.17 -7.27 8.25
CA GLN A 21 -9.96 -6.75 9.38
C GLN A 21 -11.47 -6.78 9.11
N HIS A 22 -11.89 -6.43 7.90
CA HIS A 22 -13.31 -6.24 7.57
C HIS A 22 -13.91 -7.36 6.71
N GLY A 23 -13.05 -8.24 6.18
CA GLY A 23 -13.41 -9.29 5.23
C GLY A 23 -13.35 -8.80 3.78
N ILE A 24 -12.84 -9.67 2.89
CA ILE A 24 -12.70 -9.42 1.45
C ILE A 24 -14.03 -9.08 0.75
N ASP A 25 -15.13 -9.66 1.23
CA ASP A 25 -16.48 -9.43 0.68
C ASP A 25 -17.06 -8.07 1.10
N ASN A 26 -16.54 -7.46 2.17
CA ASN A 26 -16.99 -6.17 2.68
C ASN A 26 -16.18 -5.00 2.10
N TYR A 27 -15.95 -5.04 0.78
CA TYR A 27 -15.13 -4.06 0.07
C TYR A 27 -15.62 -2.61 0.23
N LYS A 28 -16.90 -2.39 0.58
CA LYS A 28 -17.43 -1.05 0.88
C LYS A 28 -16.88 -0.48 2.18
N GLN A 29 -16.83 -1.27 3.25
CA GLN A 29 -16.20 -0.87 4.51
C GLN A 29 -14.69 -0.66 4.31
N VAL A 30 -14.04 -1.58 3.59
CA VAL A 30 -12.63 -1.45 3.21
C VAL A 30 -12.39 -0.13 2.46
N HIS A 31 -13.28 0.20 1.51
CA HIS A 31 -13.19 1.44 0.74
C HIS A 31 -13.31 2.69 1.62
N GLU A 32 -14.30 2.75 2.51
CA GLU A 32 -14.50 3.89 3.41
C GLU A 32 -13.26 4.14 4.27
N GLU A 33 -12.70 3.09 4.86
CA GLU A 33 -11.50 3.21 5.70
C GLU A 33 -10.25 3.53 4.87
N LEU A 34 -10.08 2.89 3.71
CA LEU A 34 -8.94 3.12 2.83
C LEU A 34 -8.93 4.55 2.29
N TYR A 35 -10.07 5.04 1.80
CA TYR A 35 -10.22 6.38 1.24
C TYR A 35 -9.88 7.45 2.27
N ASP A 36 -10.31 7.25 3.51
CA ASP A 36 -10.03 8.20 4.58
C ASP A 36 -8.68 8.02 5.28
N HIS A 37 -7.99 6.92 5.04
CA HIS A 37 -6.75 6.57 5.73
C HIS A 37 -5.64 7.60 5.46
N PRO A 38 -4.94 8.12 6.48
CA PRO A 38 -3.88 9.10 6.31
C PRO A 38 -2.77 8.64 5.37
N VAL A 39 -2.39 7.36 5.43
CA VAL A 39 -1.34 6.80 4.56
C VAL A 39 -1.76 6.85 3.09
N TRP A 40 -2.99 6.46 2.78
CA TRP A 40 -3.52 6.52 1.42
C TRP A 40 -3.57 7.97 0.91
N LYS A 41 -4.08 8.89 1.74
CA LYS A 41 -4.11 10.33 1.43
C LYS A 41 -2.71 10.90 1.18
N LEU A 42 -1.68 10.43 1.88
CA LEU A 42 -0.30 10.86 1.64
C LEU A 42 0.25 10.34 0.31
N SER A 43 -0.06 9.10 -0.07
CA SER A 43 0.36 8.49 -1.34
C SER A 43 -0.38 9.06 -2.54
N HIS A 44 -1.69 9.31 -2.42
CA HIS A 44 -2.59 9.52 -3.56
C HIS A 44 -3.40 10.83 -3.52
N ASN A 45 -3.46 11.56 -2.40
CA ASN A 45 -4.13 12.89 -2.32
C ASN A 45 -3.16 14.08 -2.28
N ARG A 46 -1.84 13.88 -2.41
CA ARG A 46 -0.93 14.98 -2.05
C ARG A 46 -0.84 16.15 -3.03
N LEU A 47 -1.14 16.04 -4.34
CA LEU A 47 -0.80 17.13 -5.27
C LEU A 47 -1.66 17.36 -6.53
N ASN A 48 -2.68 16.57 -6.88
CA ASN A 48 -3.32 16.70 -8.19
C ASN A 48 -4.79 17.09 -8.11
N LYS A 49 -5.14 18.30 -8.59
CA LYS A 49 -6.52 18.78 -8.83
C LYS A 49 -7.34 17.96 -9.85
N ASN A 50 -6.75 16.91 -10.41
CA ASN A 50 -7.35 16.00 -11.40
C ASN A 50 -7.45 14.57 -10.83
N GLU A 51 -7.84 14.44 -9.55
CA GLU A 51 -7.81 13.20 -8.78
C GLU A 51 -8.48 12.03 -9.51
N LEU A 52 -7.74 10.93 -9.66
CA LEU A 52 -8.34 9.60 -9.77
C LEU A 52 -8.94 9.30 -8.40
N LEU A 53 -10.18 9.75 -8.19
CA LEU A 53 -10.96 9.39 -7.01
C LEU A 53 -11.10 7.88 -6.99
N LEU A 54 -10.45 7.25 -6.01
CA LEU A 54 -10.71 5.85 -5.69
C LEU A 54 -12.21 5.74 -5.39
N ASN A 55 -12.92 4.91 -6.12
CA ASN A 55 -14.31 4.59 -5.83
C ASN A 55 -14.42 3.16 -5.29
N PRO A 56 -15.59 2.75 -4.76
CA PRO A 56 -15.77 1.40 -4.22
C PRO A 56 -15.48 0.29 -5.21
N ASN A 57 -15.78 0.48 -6.51
CA ASN A 57 -15.55 -0.54 -7.53
C ASN A 57 -14.05 -0.70 -7.85
N ASP A 58 -13.28 0.39 -7.82
CA ASP A 58 -11.82 0.31 -7.90
C ASP A 58 -11.27 -0.45 -6.69
N THR A 59 -11.83 -0.24 -5.49
CA THR A 59 -11.41 -0.96 -4.27
C THR A 59 -11.70 -2.46 -4.39
N GLN A 60 -12.90 -2.83 -4.85
CA GLN A 60 -13.23 -4.23 -5.13
C GLN A 60 -12.25 -4.84 -6.13
N SER A 61 -12.01 -4.17 -7.25
CA SER A 61 -11.09 -4.64 -8.28
C SER A 61 -9.65 -4.80 -7.76
N LEU A 62 -9.21 -3.94 -6.85
CA LEU A 62 -7.90 -4.06 -6.22
C LEU A 62 -7.83 -5.26 -5.27
N ILE A 63 -8.90 -5.55 -4.52
CA ILE A 63 -9.00 -6.75 -3.67
C ILE A 63 -8.98 -8.00 -4.54
N ASP A 64 -9.75 -8.04 -5.62
CA ASP A 64 -9.79 -9.16 -6.55
C ASP A 64 -8.41 -9.43 -7.15
N GLN A 65 -7.72 -8.38 -7.61
CA GLN A 65 -6.35 -8.48 -8.12
C GLN A 65 -5.34 -8.93 -7.05
N LEU A 66 -5.54 -8.53 -5.80
CA LEU A 66 -4.69 -8.94 -4.68
C LEU A 66 -4.82 -10.44 -4.42
N ILE A 67 -6.05 -10.94 -4.41
CA ILE A 67 -6.35 -12.37 -4.22
C ILE A 67 -5.86 -13.18 -5.42
N GLU A 68 -6.11 -12.72 -6.66
CA GLU A 68 -5.64 -13.39 -7.88
C GLU A 68 -4.12 -13.51 -7.92
N LYS A 69 -3.40 -12.46 -7.51
CA LYS A 69 -1.94 -12.46 -7.49
C LYS A 69 -1.35 -13.43 -6.45
N HIS A 70 -2.11 -13.75 -5.42
CA HIS A 70 -1.71 -14.58 -4.29
C HIS A 70 -2.74 -15.69 -4.05
N GLU A 71 -3.17 -16.36 -5.13
CA GLU A 71 -4.31 -17.29 -5.11
C GLU A 71 -4.18 -18.44 -4.10
N ASP A 72 -2.95 -18.80 -3.76
CA ASP A 72 -2.62 -19.87 -2.82
C ASP A 72 -2.54 -19.41 -1.35
N LEU A 73 -2.63 -18.10 -1.08
CA LEU A 73 -2.42 -17.54 0.24
C LEU A 73 -3.71 -16.95 0.82
N PRO A 74 -4.07 -17.26 2.08
CA PRO A 74 -5.12 -16.53 2.78
C PRO A 74 -4.69 -15.07 3.03
N ILE A 75 -5.66 -14.16 3.20
CA ILE A 75 -5.40 -12.72 3.36
C ILE A 75 -4.43 -12.37 4.49
N VAL A 76 -4.41 -13.15 5.58
CA VAL A 76 -3.44 -13.03 6.68
C VAL A 76 -2.01 -13.26 6.19
N GLU A 77 -1.77 -14.31 5.42
CA GLU A 77 -0.43 -14.63 4.88
C GLU A 77 -0.02 -13.62 3.80
N ILE A 78 -0.98 -13.07 3.05
CA ILE A 78 -0.73 -11.94 2.14
C ILE A 78 -0.24 -10.72 2.94
N CYS A 79 -0.84 -10.42 4.09
CA CYS A 79 -0.38 -9.34 4.96
C CYS A 79 1.05 -9.58 5.44
N GLU A 80 1.35 -10.79 5.93
CA GLU A 80 2.70 -11.18 6.38
C GLU A 80 3.73 -11.02 5.27
N TYR A 81 3.41 -11.48 4.05
CA TYR A 81 4.26 -11.28 2.88
C TYR A 81 4.60 -9.80 2.64
N TYR A 82 3.59 -8.92 2.65
CA TYR A 82 3.82 -7.49 2.40
C TYR A 82 4.49 -6.77 3.58
N TYR A 83 4.33 -7.25 4.81
CA TYR A 83 5.14 -6.78 5.94
C TYR A 83 6.62 -7.06 5.70
N ASP A 84 6.98 -8.27 5.31
CA ASP A 84 8.36 -8.66 5.03
C ASP A 84 8.97 -7.84 3.88
N VAL A 85 8.20 -7.61 2.82
CA VAL A 85 8.64 -6.75 1.71
C VAL A 85 8.88 -5.32 2.22
N ARG A 86 7.94 -4.75 2.99
CA ARG A 86 8.07 -3.37 3.45
C ARG A 86 9.21 -3.20 4.45
N LEU A 87 9.48 -4.19 5.30
CA LEU A 87 10.62 -4.17 6.20
C LEU A 87 11.94 -4.10 5.43
N LYS A 88 12.10 -4.91 4.38
CA LYS A 88 13.30 -4.87 3.52
C LYS A 88 13.47 -3.52 2.81
N GLU A 89 12.38 -2.95 2.30
CA GLU A 89 12.41 -1.61 1.70
C GLU A 89 12.85 -0.55 2.72
N LEU A 90 12.29 -0.57 3.93
CA LEU A 90 12.66 0.35 4.99
C LEU A 90 14.13 0.21 5.41
N GLU A 91 14.65 -1.02 5.49
CA GLU A 91 16.05 -1.27 5.78
C GLU A 91 16.97 -0.68 4.69
N SER A 92 16.60 -0.83 3.42
CA SER A 92 17.31 -0.21 2.29
C SER A 92 17.26 1.32 2.36
N GLU A 93 16.08 1.90 2.54
CA GLU A 93 15.88 3.35 2.67
C GLU A 93 16.71 3.92 3.84
N ILE A 94 16.76 3.22 4.98
CA ILE A 94 17.57 3.62 6.14
C ILE A 94 19.06 3.57 5.80
N GLN A 95 19.51 2.53 5.13
CA GLN A 95 20.91 2.36 4.76
C GLN A 95 21.37 3.45 3.77
N GLU A 96 20.58 3.69 2.72
CA GLU A 96 20.82 4.76 1.75
C GLU A 96 20.90 6.14 2.42
N ASN A 97 19.97 6.43 3.34
CA ASN A 97 19.98 7.69 4.08
C ASN A 97 21.20 7.85 4.99
N LYS A 98 21.68 6.77 5.62
CA LYS A 98 22.94 6.80 6.41
C LYS A 98 24.14 7.11 5.51
N GLU A 99 24.22 6.48 4.34
CA GLU A 99 25.29 6.71 3.37
C GLU A 99 25.28 8.17 2.86
N LEU A 100 24.10 8.68 2.49
CA LEU A 100 23.92 10.08 2.10
C LEU A 100 24.34 11.06 3.21
N PHE A 101 23.97 10.78 4.46
CA PHE A 101 24.37 11.62 5.60
C PHE A 101 25.89 11.63 5.78
N HIS A 102 26.55 10.48 5.67
CA HIS A 102 28.01 10.40 5.76
C HIS A 102 28.72 11.11 4.62
N LEU A 103 28.20 11.00 3.38
CA LEU A 103 28.71 11.72 2.22
C LEU A 103 28.66 13.24 2.43
N VAL A 104 27.49 13.77 2.78
CA VAL A 104 27.30 15.22 3.00
C VAL A 104 28.18 15.72 4.15
N LYS A 105 28.33 14.94 5.23
CA LYS A 105 29.22 15.31 6.34
C LYS A 105 30.70 15.34 5.94
N SER A 106 31.13 14.53 4.97
CA SER A 106 32.52 14.51 4.49
C SER A 106 32.85 15.64 3.51
N GLU A 107 31.82 16.30 2.95
CA GLU A 107 31.95 17.44 2.05
C GLU A 107 31.91 18.81 2.77
N VAL A 108 31.72 18.82 4.10
CA VAL A 108 31.71 20.00 4.99
C VAL A 108 32.93 19.98 5.90
#